data_AF-A0A9P7KND9-F1
#
_entry.id   AF-A0A9P7KND9-F1
#
_cell.length_a   1.000
_cell.length_b   1.000
_cell.length_c   1.000
_cell.angle_alpha   90.00
_cell.angle_beta   90.00
_cell.angle_gamma   90.00
#
_symmetry.space_group_name_H-M   'P 1'
#
loop_
_entity.id
_entity.type
_entity.pdbx_description
1 polymer ?
#
loop_
_entity_poly.entity_id
_entity_poly.type
_entity_poly.pdbx_seq_one_letter_code
_entity_poly.pdbx_strand_id
1 'polypeptide(L)'
;MPSNGSYQNQNHLHFGRWTGPIHRPLLYLKRASAAASYPIRGIWFFVRNREFWPLFVSRILPLSLMSFLVYFVLFTFTFLPQYAFLAIFHGWGAWVNAVVLVLGEGLVIIQGLFEGFFVDECRVDVFDATLIKLGHKDLIAPQRILFLDAPNPVRMLGKPTTDAVYTPWSMIQIIELIVFLPLNFVPVVGTPAFIIITGTRLGKLAHYRWFQIKGFSKVEQKQALRDRAWEYVWFGTVAMILELIPVLSLFFLLTTTAGAAQWTAQIEDESKSPAEHERAHEEDSHPDAPPPYTDDVV
;
A
#
# COMPACT_ATOMS: atom_id res chain seq x y z
N MET A 1 -28.95 31.32 16.89
CA MET A 1 -27.50 31.10 17.08
C MET A 1 -27.26 30.75 18.54
N PRO A 2 -26.66 29.59 18.81
CA PRO A 2 -25.57 29.55 19.77
C PRO A 2 -24.32 28.88 19.18
N SER A 3 -23.24 29.14 19.90
CA SER A 3 -21.81 29.06 19.60
C SER A 3 -21.23 27.69 19.30
N ASN A 4 -20.30 27.68 18.33
CA ASN A 4 -19.30 26.64 18.08
C ASN A 4 -18.64 26.13 19.37
N GLY A 5 -18.89 24.86 19.69
CA GLY A 5 -18.03 24.08 20.58
C GLY A 5 -16.84 23.55 19.78
N SER A 6 -15.66 24.08 20.04
CA SER A 6 -14.39 23.52 19.59
C SER A 6 -14.19 22.12 20.18
N TYR A 7 -14.28 21.08 19.34
CA TYR A 7 -13.82 19.74 19.67
C TYR A 7 -12.29 19.74 19.78
N GLN A 8 -11.80 20.10 20.96
CA GLN A 8 -10.40 20.00 21.34
C GLN A 8 -10.18 18.57 21.84
N ASN A 9 -9.88 17.64 20.91
CA ASN A 9 -9.55 16.26 21.25
C ASN A 9 -8.12 16.22 21.83
N GLN A 10 -8.02 16.36 23.15
CA GLN A 10 -6.79 16.18 23.92
C GLN A 10 -6.62 14.72 24.32
N ASN A 11 -6.27 13.85 23.37
CA ASN A 11 -5.76 12.51 23.67
C ASN A 11 -4.36 12.37 23.05
N HIS A 12 -3.41 13.14 23.60
CA HIS A 12 -2.00 12.83 23.46
C HIS A 12 -1.66 11.69 24.43
N LEU A 13 -1.64 10.46 23.91
CA LEU A 13 -1.06 9.32 24.60
C LEU A 13 0.43 9.60 24.84
N HIS A 14 0.74 10.04 26.07
CA HIS A 14 2.09 10.05 26.59
C HIS A 14 2.58 8.60 26.72
N PHE A 15 3.21 8.07 25.67
CA PHE A 15 4.03 6.87 25.80
C PHE A 15 5.33 7.21 26.54
N GLY A 16 5.22 7.29 27.86
CA GLY A 16 6.36 7.26 28.77
C GLY A 16 6.91 5.84 28.88
N ARG A 17 7.92 5.49 28.09
CA ARG A 17 8.94 4.54 28.53
C ARG A 17 10.31 4.98 28.04
N TRP A 18 11.06 5.56 28.96
CA TRP A 18 12.48 5.84 28.81
C TRP A 18 13.21 4.59 28.31
N THR A 19 13.69 4.65 27.07
CA THR A 19 14.62 3.68 26.49
C THR A 19 15.73 4.48 25.82
N GLY A 20 16.98 4.13 26.12
CA GLY A 20 18.16 4.93 25.79
C GLY A 20 18.34 5.26 24.30
N PRO A 21 19.29 6.16 23.96
CA PRO A 21 19.46 6.71 22.61
C PRO A 21 19.71 5.65 21.50
N ILE A 22 20.11 4.43 21.88
CA ILE A 22 20.46 3.33 20.96
C ILE A 22 19.26 2.40 20.67
N HIS A 23 18.15 2.46 21.43
CA HIS A 23 16.99 1.59 21.20
C HIS A 23 16.03 2.09 20.11
N ARG A 24 16.02 3.40 19.85
CA ARG A 24 15.19 4.00 18.80
C ARG A 24 15.57 3.53 17.38
N PRO A 25 16.84 3.53 16.93
CA PRO A 25 17.18 3.11 15.57
C PRO A 25 16.89 1.63 15.30
N LEU A 26 17.11 0.75 16.28
CA LEU A 26 16.80 -0.69 16.15
C LEU A 26 15.30 -0.94 15.98
N LEU A 27 14.46 -0.18 16.69
CA LEU A 27 13.01 -0.25 16.54
C LEU A 27 12.56 0.17 15.14
N TYR A 28 13.11 1.28 14.62
CA TYR A 28 12.83 1.72 13.25
C TYR A 28 13.28 0.70 12.21
N LEU A 29 14.46 0.11 12.40
CA LEU A 29 14.98 -0.93 11.51
C LEU A 29 14.09 -2.19 11.53
N LYS A 30 13.62 -2.60 12.72
CA LYS A 30 12.72 -3.74 12.87
C LYS A 30 11.37 -3.49 12.21
N ARG A 31 10.80 -2.29 12.38
CA ARG A 31 9.54 -1.90 11.73
C ARG A 31 9.69 -1.83 10.22
N ALA A 32 10.78 -1.22 9.75
CA ALA A 32 11.15 -1.16 8.34
C ALA A 32 11.31 -2.56 7.71
N SER A 33 12.02 -3.47 8.37
CA SER A 33 12.21 -4.83 7.85
C SER A 33 10.92 -5.65 7.86
N ALA A 34 10.07 -5.46 8.87
CA ALA A 34 8.73 -6.03 8.88
C ALA A 34 7.89 -5.50 7.69
N ALA A 35 7.91 -4.19 7.47
CA ALA A 35 7.21 -3.56 6.35
C ALA A 35 7.71 -4.06 4.98
N ALA A 36 9.03 -4.15 4.82
CA ALA A 36 9.70 -4.68 3.63
C ALA A 36 9.31 -6.14 3.32
N SER A 37 8.88 -6.90 4.32
CA SER A 37 8.50 -8.31 4.14
C SER A 37 7.11 -8.49 3.55
N TYR A 38 6.21 -7.51 3.65
CA TYR A 38 4.81 -7.67 3.20
C TYR A 38 4.64 -7.89 1.70
N PRO A 39 5.34 -7.19 0.79
CA PRO A 39 5.25 -7.50 -0.63
C PRO A 39 5.59 -8.97 -0.92
N ILE A 40 6.58 -9.52 -0.20
CA ILE A 40 6.99 -10.93 -0.30
C ILE A 40 5.94 -11.87 0.32
N ARG A 41 5.40 -11.52 1.50
CA ARG A 41 4.31 -12.28 2.14
C ARG A 41 3.06 -12.33 1.26
N GLY A 42 2.78 -11.25 0.55
CA GLY A 42 1.68 -11.15 -0.40
C GLY A 42 1.79 -12.16 -1.53
N ILE A 43 3.00 -12.42 -2.04
CA ILE A 43 3.25 -13.48 -3.03
C ILE A 43 2.84 -14.84 -2.46
N TRP A 44 3.34 -15.16 -1.27
CA TRP A 44 3.04 -16.44 -0.62
C TRP A 44 1.55 -16.60 -0.31
N PHE A 45 0.91 -15.52 0.16
CA PHE A 45 -0.53 -15.47 0.41
C PHE A 45 -1.32 -15.76 -0.87
N PHE A 46 -1.00 -15.09 -1.98
CA PHE A 46 -1.70 -15.27 -3.24
C PHE A 46 -1.53 -16.68 -3.83
N VAL A 47 -0.32 -17.25 -3.72
CA VAL A 47 -0.04 -18.62 -4.18
C VAL A 47 -0.81 -19.66 -3.34
N ARG A 48 -0.92 -19.44 -2.03
CA ARG A 48 -1.61 -20.38 -1.12
C ARG A 48 -3.14 -20.29 -1.20
N ASN A 49 -3.68 -19.14 -1.61
CA ASN A 49 -5.12 -18.88 -1.64
C ASN A 49 -5.65 -18.89 -3.08
N ARG A 50 -6.04 -20.08 -3.56
CA ARG A 50 -6.48 -20.32 -4.95
C ARG A 50 -7.72 -19.51 -5.33
N GLU A 51 -8.53 -19.08 -4.37
CA GLU A 51 -9.71 -18.26 -4.60
C GLU A 51 -9.39 -16.87 -5.18
N PHE A 52 -8.14 -16.39 -5.07
CA PHE A 52 -7.69 -15.11 -5.64
C PHE A 52 -7.26 -15.22 -7.11
N TRP A 53 -6.96 -16.43 -7.61
CA TRP A 53 -6.43 -16.63 -8.96
C TRP A 53 -7.37 -16.14 -10.07
N PRO A 54 -8.71 -16.29 -9.97
CA PRO A 54 -9.63 -15.75 -10.98
C PRO A 54 -9.51 -14.23 -11.20
N LEU A 55 -9.13 -13.48 -10.16
CA LEU A 55 -8.93 -12.02 -10.24
C LEU A 55 -7.75 -11.66 -11.17
N PHE A 56 -6.76 -12.55 -11.26
CA PHE A 56 -5.55 -12.39 -12.06
C PHE A 56 -5.67 -13.00 -13.46
N VAL A 57 -6.18 -14.24 -13.56
CA VAL A 57 -6.16 -15.03 -14.82
C VAL A 57 -6.92 -14.35 -15.96
N SER A 58 -8.02 -13.67 -15.66
CA SER A 58 -8.81 -12.95 -16.67
C SER A 58 -8.06 -11.77 -17.30
N ARG A 59 -7.05 -11.23 -16.62
CA ARG A 59 -6.34 -10.01 -16.99
C ARG A 59 -4.89 -10.26 -17.42
N ILE A 60 -4.34 -11.46 -17.16
CA ILE A 60 -2.94 -11.77 -17.41
C ILE A 60 -2.55 -11.57 -18.88
N LEU A 61 -3.32 -12.14 -19.82
CA LEU A 61 -2.98 -12.10 -21.24
C LEU A 61 -2.96 -10.67 -21.81
N PRO A 62 -4.03 -9.85 -21.68
CA PRO A 62 -4.02 -8.50 -22.24
C PRO A 62 -2.95 -7.62 -21.58
N LEU A 63 -2.76 -7.72 -20.25
CA LEU A 63 -1.84 -6.85 -19.54
C LEU A 63 -0.38 -7.26 -19.69
N SER A 64 -0.07 -8.56 -19.78
CA SER A 64 1.28 -9.03 -20.13
C SER A 64 1.65 -8.64 -21.55
N LEU A 65 0.72 -8.70 -22.51
CA LEU A 65 0.96 -8.24 -23.88
C LEU A 65 1.23 -6.73 -23.93
N MET A 66 0.43 -5.94 -23.21
CA MET A 66 0.64 -4.50 -23.09
C MET A 66 1.99 -4.17 -22.43
N SER A 67 2.33 -4.82 -21.31
CA SER A 67 3.62 -4.65 -20.63
C SER A 67 4.79 -5.03 -21.54
N PHE A 68 4.68 -6.14 -22.28
CA PHE A 68 5.67 -6.56 -23.25
C PHE A 68 5.85 -5.51 -24.35
N LEU A 69 4.75 -5.00 -24.92
CA LEU A 69 4.81 -3.99 -25.97
C LEU A 69 5.46 -2.68 -25.47
N VAL A 70 5.09 -2.22 -24.27
CA VAL A 70 5.70 -1.02 -23.67
C VAL A 70 7.20 -1.21 -23.50
N TYR A 71 7.63 -2.31 -22.88
CA TYR A 71 9.05 -2.57 -22.71
C TYR A 71 9.78 -2.77 -24.04
N PHE A 72 9.17 -3.46 -25.00
CA PHE A 72 9.74 -3.63 -26.34
C PHE A 72 10.03 -2.28 -27.00
N VAL A 73 9.08 -1.34 -26.95
CA VAL A 73 9.25 0.02 -27.49
C VAL A 73 10.34 0.77 -26.72
N LEU A 74 10.32 0.78 -25.39
CA LEU A 74 11.32 1.49 -24.60
C LEU A 74 12.73 0.91 -24.83
N PHE A 75 12.90 -0.40 -24.75
CA PHE A 75 14.21 -1.02 -25.01
C PHE A 75 14.71 -0.81 -26.45
N THR A 76 13.81 -0.68 -27.43
CA THR A 76 14.19 -0.39 -28.82
C THR A 76 14.66 1.06 -28.99
N PHE A 77 13.96 2.02 -28.39
CA PHE A 77 14.17 3.45 -28.68
C PHE A 77 14.89 4.24 -27.59
N THR A 78 14.74 3.90 -26.31
CA THR A 78 15.31 4.66 -25.18
C THR A 78 16.59 4.03 -24.65
N PHE A 79 16.70 2.70 -24.67
CA PHE A 79 17.84 2.00 -24.07
C PHE A 79 19.20 2.40 -24.67
N LEU A 80 19.35 2.36 -26.01
CA LEU A 80 20.63 2.68 -26.64
C LEU A 80 21.08 4.13 -26.36
N PRO A 81 20.22 5.16 -26.56
CA PRO A 81 20.56 6.53 -26.20
C PRO A 81 20.92 6.70 -24.72
N GLN A 82 20.14 6.11 -23.80
CA GLN A 82 20.40 6.19 -22.36
C GLN A 82 21.71 5.49 -21.97
N TYR A 83 21.97 4.31 -22.51
CA TYR A 83 23.21 3.58 -22.29
C TYR A 83 24.42 4.38 -22.80
N ALA A 84 24.35 4.90 -24.03
CA ALA A 84 25.43 5.69 -24.61
C ALA A 84 25.75 6.94 -23.77
N PHE A 85 24.71 7.63 -23.27
CA PHE A 85 24.89 8.78 -22.40
C PHE A 85 25.48 8.40 -21.03
N LEU A 86 24.96 7.34 -20.40
CA LEU A 86 25.47 6.85 -19.11
C LEU A 86 26.91 6.30 -19.21
N ALA A 87 27.29 5.72 -20.34
CA ALA A 87 28.62 5.17 -20.60
C ALA A 87 29.72 6.24 -20.50
N ILE A 88 29.40 7.51 -20.78
CA ILE A 88 30.32 8.65 -20.61
C ILE A 88 30.79 8.79 -19.16
N PHE A 89 29.90 8.54 -18.19
CA PHE A 89 30.17 8.74 -16.77
C PHE A 89 30.50 7.45 -16.01
N HIS A 90 29.94 6.31 -16.43
CA HIS A 90 29.94 5.06 -15.66
C HIS A 90 30.81 3.95 -16.28
N GLY A 91 31.33 4.15 -17.49
CA GLY A 91 32.09 3.14 -18.22
C GLY A 91 31.30 1.83 -18.41
N TRP A 92 31.92 0.69 -18.12
CA TRP A 92 31.29 -0.63 -18.30
C TRP A 92 30.03 -0.83 -17.44
N GLY A 93 29.92 -0.22 -16.27
CA GLY A 93 28.75 -0.37 -15.40
C GLY A 93 27.47 0.31 -15.93
N ALA A 94 27.58 1.13 -16.98
CA ALA A 94 26.48 1.91 -17.53
C ALA A 94 25.29 1.07 -18.01
N TRP A 95 25.54 -0.14 -18.52
CA TRP A 95 24.45 -0.98 -19.05
C TRP A 95 23.49 -1.42 -17.95
N VAL A 96 23.97 -1.70 -16.73
CA VAL A 96 23.13 -2.09 -15.59
C VAL A 96 22.23 -0.92 -15.20
N ASN A 97 22.81 0.28 -15.04
CA ASN A 97 22.05 1.48 -14.69
C ASN A 97 21.04 1.85 -15.78
N ALA A 98 21.41 1.70 -17.06
CA ALA A 98 20.51 1.92 -18.19
C ALA A 98 19.35 0.92 -18.19
N VAL A 99 19.58 -0.37 -17.91
CA VAL A 99 18.50 -1.37 -17.78
C VAL A 99 17.54 -0.96 -16.66
N VAL A 100 18.04 -0.63 -15.47
CA VAL A 100 17.17 -0.25 -14.35
C VAL A 100 16.39 1.03 -14.66
N LEU A 101 17.01 1.99 -15.34
CA LEU A 101 16.35 3.22 -15.75
C LEU A 101 15.18 2.94 -16.70
N VAL A 102 15.42 2.19 -17.79
CA VAL A 102 14.37 1.78 -18.73
C VAL A 102 13.26 1.00 -18.02
N LEU A 103 13.62 0.07 -17.13
CA LEU A 103 12.65 -0.71 -16.38
C LEU A 103 11.78 0.15 -15.46
N GLY A 104 12.38 1.14 -14.79
CA GLY A 104 11.69 2.10 -13.92
C GLY A 104 10.77 3.05 -14.68
N GLU A 105 11.21 3.57 -15.84
CA GLU A 105 10.37 4.38 -16.74
C GLU A 105 9.19 3.56 -17.25
N GLY A 106 9.45 2.33 -17.71
CA GLY A 106 8.40 1.41 -18.16
C GLY A 106 7.43 1.05 -17.05
N LEU A 107 7.91 0.90 -15.80
CA LEU A 107 7.04 0.67 -14.64
C LEU A 107 6.02 1.79 -14.47
N VAL A 108 6.46 3.06 -14.52
CA VAL A 108 5.57 4.22 -14.37
C VAL A 108 4.51 4.25 -15.48
N ILE A 109 4.91 3.97 -16.72
CA ILE A 109 4.00 3.90 -17.87
C ILE A 109 3.01 2.75 -17.70
N ILE A 110 3.49 1.56 -17.34
CA ILE A 110 2.67 0.37 -17.13
C ILE A 110 1.67 0.58 -15.99
N GLN A 111 2.09 1.19 -14.88
CA GLN A 111 1.19 1.52 -13.77
C GLN A 111 0.07 2.47 -14.23
N GLY A 112 0.40 3.52 -14.98
CA GLY A 112 -0.60 4.43 -15.54
C GLY A 112 -1.55 3.75 -16.52
N LEU A 113 -1.07 2.80 -17.33
CA LEU A 113 -1.91 2.00 -18.21
C LEU A 113 -2.82 1.05 -17.40
N PHE A 114 -2.28 0.33 -16.43
CA PHE A 114 -3.03 -0.62 -15.61
C PHE A 114 -4.18 0.07 -14.87
N GLU A 115 -3.94 1.26 -14.35
CA GLU A 115 -5.00 2.08 -13.76
C GLU A 115 -6.17 2.32 -14.74
N GLY A 116 -5.89 2.62 -16.01
CA GLY A 116 -6.90 2.81 -17.05
C GLY A 116 -7.60 1.55 -17.55
N PHE A 117 -7.03 0.35 -17.36
CA PHE A 117 -7.54 -0.93 -17.88
C PHE A 117 -8.27 -1.79 -16.81
N PHE A 118 -8.95 -1.17 -15.84
CA PHE A 118 -9.68 -1.86 -14.76
C PHE A 118 -8.80 -2.71 -13.81
N VAL A 119 -7.48 -2.49 -13.78
CA VAL A 119 -6.61 -3.13 -12.78
C VAL A 119 -6.81 -2.49 -11.42
N ASP A 120 -7.16 -1.21 -11.37
CA ASP A 120 -7.43 -0.53 -10.10
C ASP A 120 -8.60 -1.20 -9.35
N GLU A 121 -9.69 -1.53 -10.05
CA GLU A 121 -10.80 -2.32 -9.49
C GLU A 121 -10.33 -3.70 -8.99
N CYS A 122 -9.47 -4.39 -9.75
CA CYS A 122 -8.89 -5.66 -9.32
C CYS A 122 -8.07 -5.52 -8.03
N ARG A 123 -7.33 -4.42 -7.88
CA ARG A 123 -6.54 -4.14 -6.68
C ARG A 123 -7.45 -3.88 -5.49
N VAL A 124 -8.55 -3.15 -5.69
CA VAL A 124 -9.59 -3.02 -4.65
C VAL A 124 -10.15 -4.39 -4.26
N ASP A 125 -10.52 -5.23 -5.24
CA ASP A 125 -11.04 -6.57 -4.94
C ASP A 125 -10.03 -7.42 -4.16
N VAL A 126 -8.75 -7.42 -4.57
CA VAL A 126 -7.69 -8.16 -3.87
C VAL A 126 -7.49 -7.62 -2.46
N PHE A 127 -7.46 -6.31 -2.29
CA PHE A 127 -7.27 -5.66 -0.99
C PHE A 127 -8.42 -5.97 -0.03
N ASP A 128 -9.66 -5.71 -0.47
CA ASP A 128 -10.87 -5.90 0.33
C ASP A 128 -11.08 -7.39 0.66
N ALA A 129 -10.91 -8.31 -0.30
CA ALA A 129 -11.02 -9.76 -0.06
C ALA A 129 -9.93 -10.27 0.89
N THR A 130 -8.73 -9.69 0.84
CA THR A 130 -7.65 -10.04 1.78
C THR A 130 -8.01 -9.61 3.20
N LEU A 131 -8.53 -8.39 3.39
CA LEU A 131 -9.00 -7.93 4.71
C LEU A 131 -10.14 -8.78 5.26
N ILE A 132 -11.11 -9.15 4.41
CA ILE A 132 -12.17 -10.09 4.78
C ILE A 132 -11.57 -11.44 5.24
N LYS A 133 -10.63 -11.99 4.47
CA LYS A 133 -9.99 -13.27 4.77
C LYS A 133 -9.25 -13.25 6.12
N LEU A 134 -8.74 -12.08 6.50
CA LEU A 134 -8.03 -11.86 7.76
C LEU A 134 -8.98 -11.49 8.92
N GLY A 135 -10.30 -11.51 8.73
CA GLY A 135 -11.28 -11.27 9.78
C GLY A 135 -11.77 -9.82 9.90
N HIS A 136 -11.33 -8.92 9.02
CA HIS A 136 -11.71 -7.49 9.05
C HIS A 136 -12.91 -7.17 8.16
N LYS A 137 -13.91 -8.06 8.14
CA LYS A 137 -15.14 -7.89 7.33
C LYS A 137 -15.87 -6.58 7.69
N ASP A 138 -15.85 -6.19 8.96
CA ASP A 138 -16.59 -5.04 9.48
C ASP A 138 -16.02 -3.70 8.96
N LEU A 139 -14.74 -3.68 8.56
CA LEU A 139 -14.14 -2.53 7.90
C LEU A 139 -14.65 -2.35 6.47
N ILE A 140 -14.98 -3.45 5.79
CA ILE A 140 -15.37 -3.45 4.36
C ILE A 140 -16.88 -3.33 4.18
N ALA A 141 -17.68 -3.88 5.11
CA ALA A 141 -19.13 -3.89 5.02
C ALA A 141 -19.79 -2.51 4.74
N PRO A 142 -19.30 -1.39 5.28
CA PRO A 142 -19.86 -0.07 4.98
C PRO A 142 -19.58 0.42 3.54
N GLN A 143 -18.53 -0.10 2.90
CA GLN A 143 -18.00 0.41 1.63
C GLN A 143 -18.51 -0.37 0.41
N ARG A 144 -19.13 -1.54 0.63
CA ARG A 144 -19.51 -2.46 -0.44
C ARG A 144 -20.54 -3.47 0.05
N ILE A 145 -21.42 -3.89 -0.86
CA ILE A 145 -22.36 -4.98 -0.59
C ILE A 145 -21.58 -6.29 -0.40
N LEU A 146 -21.86 -7.03 0.67
CA LEU A 146 -21.23 -8.30 0.97
C LEU A 146 -22.24 -9.45 0.91
N PHE A 147 -21.94 -10.49 0.13
CA PHE A 147 -22.75 -11.70 0.04
C PHE A 147 -22.31 -12.70 1.11
N LEU A 148 -22.87 -12.61 2.32
CA LEU A 148 -22.43 -13.41 3.48
C LEU A 148 -22.52 -14.93 3.27
N ASP A 149 -23.40 -15.39 2.38
CA ASP A 149 -23.56 -16.80 2.03
C ASP A 149 -22.52 -17.31 1.01
N ALA A 150 -21.61 -16.44 0.54
CA ALA A 150 -20.61 -16.81 -0.44
C ALA A 150 -19.55 -17.78 0.14
N PRO A 151 -19.06 -18.75 -0.66
CA PRO A 151 -18.17 -19.80 -0.17
C PRO A 151 -16.73 -19.32 0.09
N ASN A 152 -16.35 -18.11 -0.36
CA ASN A 152 -15.01 -17.56 -0.13
C ASN A 152 -15.01 -16.02 -0.15
N PRO A 153 -13.96 -15.38 0.41
CA PRO A 153 -13.85 -13.92 0.52
C PRO A 153 -13.96 -13.16 -0.80
N VAL A 154 -13.41 -13.71 -1.89
CA VAL A 154 -13.43 -13.07 -3.21
C VAL A 154 -14.86 -13.04 -3.78
N ARG A 155 -15.61 -14.14 -3.63
CA ARG A 155 -17.01 -14.23 -4.07
C ARG A 155 -17.98 -13.50 -3.13
N MET A 156 -17.53 -13.15 -1.93
CA MET A 156 -18.29 -12.34 -0.98
C MET A 156 -18.41 -10.88 -1.43
N LEU A 157 -17.48 -10.41 -2.27
CA LEU A 157 -17.47 -9.04 -2.77
C LEU A 157 -18.60 -8.79 -3.80
N GLY A 158 -19.55 -7.92 -3.43
CA GLY A 158 -20.63 -7.44 -4.31
C GLY A 158 -20.20 -6.28 -5.20
N LYS A 159 -21.06 -5.31 -5.52
CA LYS A 159 -20.64 -4.06 -6.18
C LYS A 159 -20.28 -3.01 -5.12
N PRO A 160 -19.19 -2.22 -5.29
CA PRO A 160 -18.86 -1.11 -4.40
C PRO A 160 -20.04 -0.13 -4.29
N THR A 161 -20.32 0.36 -3.09
CA THR A 161 -21.36 1.38 -2.86
C THR A 161 -20.78 2.80 -2.89
N THR A 162 -19.47 2.92 -2.75
CA THR A 162 -18.68 4.15 -2.88
C THR A 162 -17.58 3.97 -3.94
N ASP A 163 -16.94 5.07 -4.33
CA ASP A 163 -15.86 5.05 -5.32
C ASP A 163 -14.74 4.08 -4.90
N ALA A 164 -14.55 3.04 -5.70
CA ALA A 164 -13.57 1.99 -5.47
C ALA A 164 -12.24 2.32 -6.16
N VAL A 165 -11.56 3.34 -5.63
CA VAL A 165 -10.23 3.75 -6.10
C VAL A 165 -9.17 3.15 -5.17
N TYR A 166 -8.30 2.30 -5.71
CA TYR A 166 -7.18 1.74 -4.96
C TYR A 166 -6.06 2.77 -4.82
N THR A 167 -5.70 3.45 -5.91
CA THR A 167 -4.73 4.55 -5.92
C THR A 167 -5.20 5.71 -6.76
N PRO A 168 -5.02 6.97 -6.32
CA PRO A 168 -5.42 8.13 -7.10
C PRO A 168 -4.52 8.32 -8.31
N TRP A 169 -5.13 8.52 -9.47
CA TRP A 169 -4.41 8.86 -10.69
C TRP A 169 -3.57 10.12 -10.48
N SER A 170 -2.31 10.06 -10.90
CA SER A 170 -1.39 11.13 -10.54
C SER A 170 -0.35 11.38 -11.62
N MET A 171 -0.61 12.44 -12.40
CA MET A 171 0.38 13.05 -13.29
C MET A 171 1.68 13.46 -12.60
N ILE A 172 1.62 13.65 -11.27
CA ILE A 172 2.80 13.91 -10.46
C ILE A 172 3.81 12.76 -10.59
N GLN A 173 3.39 11.52 -10.89
CA GLN A 173 4.32 10.38 -11.05
C GLN A 173 5.21 10.55 -12.27
N ILE A 174 4.63 11.02 -13.37
CA ILE A 174 5.35 11.28 -14.61
C ILE A 174 6.30 12.46 -14.40
N ILE A 175 5.85 13.50 -13.69
CA ILE A 175 6.68 14.67 -13.38
C ILE A 175 7.84 14.28 -12.45
N GLU A 176 7.57 13.53 -11.38
CA GLU A 176 8.60 13.03 -10.46
C GLU A 176 9.60 12.14 -11.18
N LEU A 177 9.16 11.26 -12.07
CA LEU A 177 10.04 10.45 -12.91
C LEU A 177 11.01 11.35 -13.71
N ILE A 178 10.50 12.36 -14.41
CA ILE A 178 11.33 13.30 -15.20
C ILE A 178 12.31 14.06 -14.29
N VAL A 179 11.86 14.49 -13.11
CA VAL A 179 12.69 15.24 -12.15
C VAL A 179 13.76 14.36 -11.50
N PHE A 180 13.47 13.08 -11.24
CA PHE A 180 14.41 12.15 -10.60
C PHE A 180 15.24 11.35 -11.60
N LEU A 181 14.92 11.39 -12.91
CA LEU A 181 15.71 10.75 -13.96
C LEU A 181 17.19 11.16 -13.93
N PRO A 182 17.55 12.46 -13.77
CA PRO A 182 18.94 12.89 -13.67
C PRO A 182 19.73 12.27 -12.50
N LEU A 183 19.05 11.75 -11.48
CA LEU A 183 19.70 11.10 -10.35
C LEU A 183 20.49 9.86 -10.79
N ASN A 184 20.02 9.15 -11.81
CA ASN A 184 20.71 7.98 -12.36
C ASN A 184 22.05 8.31 -13.03
N PHE A 185 22.37 9.60 -13.24
CA PHE A 185 23.68 10.02 -13.74
C PHE A 185 24.78 9.96 -12.67
N VAL A 186 24.43 9.81 -11.39
CA VAL A 186 25.40 9.66 -10.30
C VAL A 186 25.81 8.19 -10.19
N PRO A 187 27.10 7.84 -10.42
CA PRO A 187 27.55 6.45 -10.31
C PRO A 187 27.31 5.87 -8.93
N VAL A 188 26.96 4.58 -8.91
CA VAL A 188 26.72 3.76 -7.72
C VAL A 188 25.49 4.16 -6.89
N VAL A 189 25.27 5.45 -6.65
CA VAL A 189 24.22 5.97 -5.77
C VAL A 189 22.93 6.30 -6.51
N GLY A 190 23.02 6.70 -7.78
CA GLY A 190 21.90 7.21 -8.56
C GLY A 190 20.75 6.22 -8.67
N THR A 191 21.04 5.02 -9.14
CA THR A 191 20.05 3.96 -9.35
C THR A 191 19.41 3.46 -8.05
N PRO A 192 20.15 3.13 -6.98
CA PRO A 192 19.53 2.81 -5.69
C PRO A 192 18.66 3.94 -5.15
N ALA A 193 19.11 5.19 -5.25
CA ALA A 193 18.33 6.34 -4.79
C ALA A 193 17.05 6.52 -5.61
N PHE A 194 17.12 6.33 -6.94
CA PHE A 194 15.95 6.35 -7.82
C PHE A 194 14.92 5.28 -7.43
N ILE A 195 15.37 4.04 -7.17
CA ILE A 195 14.49 2.94 -6.71
C ILE A 195 13.85 3.31 -5.37
N ILE A 196 14.63 3.81 -4.40
CA ILE A 196 14.10 4.13 -3.07
C ILE A 196 13.10 5.29 -3.14
N ILE A 197 13.39 6.35 -3.89
CA ILE A 197 12.52 7.52 -4.01
C ILE A 197 11.21 7.15 -4.68
N THR A 198 11.28 6.51 -5.86
CA THR A 198 10.09 6.08 -6.62
C THR A 198 9.31 5.03 -5.82
N GLY A 199 10.02 4.06 -5.21
CA GLY A 199 9.41 3.05 -4.35
C GLY A 199 8.69 3.65 -3.15
N THR A 200 9.26 4.66 -2.49
CA THR A 200 8.61 5.33 -1.34
C THR A 200 7.22 5.85 -1.68
N ARG A 201 7.01 6.32 -2.91
CA ARG A 201 5.69 6.73 -3.37
C ARG A 201 4.75 5.55 -3.52
N LEU A 202 5.16 4.46 -4.17
CA LEU A 202 4.36 3.23 -4.27
C LEU A 202 3.93 2.76 -2.88
N GLY A 203 4.85 2.81 -1.91
CA GLY A 203 4.56 2.47 -0.52
C GLY A 203 3.49 3.36 0.10
N LYS A 204 3.61 4.70 -0.01
CA LYS A 204 2.57 5.63 0.49
C LYS A 204 1.21 5.39 -0.16
N LEU A 205 1.21 5.06 -1.45
CA LEU A 205 0.00 4.78 -2.23
C LEU A 205 -0.64 3.44 -1.87
N ALA A 206 0.12 2.46 -1.38
CA ALA A 206 -0.38 1.13 -1.03
C ALA A 206 -1.48 1.13 0.05
N HIS A 207 -1.53 2.17 0.89
CA HIS A 207 -2.54 2.34 1.94
C HIS A 207 -3.60 3.39 1.62
N TYR A 208 -3.61 3.93 0.41
CA TYR A 208 -4.61 4.94 0.03
C TYR A 208 -6.04 4.40 0.20
N ARG A 209 -6.31 3.18 -0.30
CA ARG A 209 -7.60 2.50 -0.12
C ARG A 209 -8.00 2.37 1.35
N TRP A 210 -7.07 1.99 2.24
CA TRP A 210 -7.34 1.91 3.67
C TRP A 210 -7.72 3.27 4.28
N PHE A 211 -7.05 4.35 3.87
CA PHE A 211 -7.42 5.68 4.32
C PHE A 211 -8.82 6.10 3.88
N GLN A 212 -9.25 5.72 2.67
CA GLN A 212 -10.62 5.92 2.22
C GLN A 212 -11.60 5.06 3.02
N ILE A 213 -11.21 3.82 3.37
CA ILE A 213 -12.01 2.93 4.22
C ILE A 213 -12.27 3.55 5.59
N LYS A 214 -11.24 4.14 6.20
CA LYS A 214 -11.32 4.81 7.51
C LYS A 214 -11.92 6.21 7.45
N GLY A 215 -12.17 6.76 6.26
CA GLY A 215 -12.65 8.14 6.10
C GLY A 215 -11.66 9.21 6.55
N PHE A 216 -10.35 8.93 6.49
CA PHE A 216 -9.32 9.89 6.94
C PHE A 216 -9.32 11.16 6.09
N SER A 217 -9.31 12.31 6.75
CA SER A 217 -9.04 13.60 6.14
C SER A 217 -7.61 13.66 5.57
N LYS A 218 -7.35 14.58 4.63
CA LYS A 218 -6.00 14.77 4.06
C LYS A 218 -4.92 15.04 5.10
N VAL A 219 -5.28 15.68 6.22
CA VAL A 219 -4.36 15.98 7.33
C VAL A 219 -4.01 14.70 8.09
N GLU A 220 -5.01 13.88 8.41
CA GLU A 220 -4.84 12.58 9.08
C GLU A 220 -4.04 11.60 8.20
N GLN A 221 -4.31 11.56 6.90
CA GLN A 221 -3.53 10.77 5.95
C GLN A 221 -2.05 11.18 5.98
N LYS A 222 -1.77 12.48 5.89
CA LYS A 222 -0.39 12.98 5.95
C LYS A 222 0.29 12.66 7.28
N GLN A 223 -0.46 12.69 8.38
CA GLN A 223 0.06 12.32 9.69
C GLN A 223 0.37 10.82 9.77
N ALA A 224 -0.59 9.96 9.39
CA ALA A 224 -0.41 8.51 9.36
C ALA A 224 0.75 8.06 8.47
N LEU A 225 0.96 8.74 7.33
CA LEU A 225 2.11 8.53 6.45
C LEU A 225 3.43 8.97 7.08
N ARG A 226 3.44 10.05 7.85
CA ARG A 226 4.64 10.55 8.56
C ARG A 226 5.04 9.62 9.70
N ASP A 227 4.07 9.13 10.47
CA ASP A 227 4.31 8.29 11.66
C ASP A 227 4.92 6.92 11.31
N ARG A 228 4.74 6.49 10.06
CA ARG A 228 5.26 5.24 9.47
C ARG A 228 6.13 5.47 8.23
N ALA A 229 6.75 6.64 8.11
CA ALA A 229 7.45 7.04 6.88
C ALA A 229 8.50 6.00 6.42
N TRP A 230 9.32 5.49 7.35
CA TRP A 230 10.32 4.46 7.05
C TRP A 230 9.74 3.12 6.61
N GLU A 231 8.58 2.73 7.15
CA GLU A 231 7.90 1.50 6.74
C GLU A 231 7.41 1.62 5.30
N TYR A 232 6.81 2.75 4.93
CA TYR A 232 6.38 3.01 3.56
C TYR A 232 7.54 3.08 2.57
N VAL A 233 8.68 3.67 2.96
CA VAL A 233 9.91 3.67 2.15
C VAL A 233 10.32 2.25 1.81
N TRP A 234 10.44 1.37 2.81
CA TRP A 234 10.96 0.02 2.59
C TRP A 234 9.95 -0.96 2.00
N PHE A 235 8.68 -0.87 2.38
CA PHE A 235 7.60 -1.59 1.70
C PHE A 235 7.62 -1.26 0.20
N GLY A 236 7.63 0.04 -0.11
CA GLY A 236 7.60 0.53 -1.47
C GLY A 236 8.86 0.22 -2.28
N THR A 237 10.02 0.23 -1.63
CA THR A 237 11.30 -0.17 -2.25
C THR A 237 11.25 -1.65 -2.69
N VAL A 238 10.80 -2.55 -1.82
CA VAL A 238 10.69 -3.98 -2.17
C VAL A 238 9.61 -4.20 -3.23
N ALA A 239 8.46 -3.54 -3.10
CA ALA A 239 7.41 -3.57 -4.12
C ALA A 239 7.94 -3.15 -5.50
N MET A 240 8.66 -2.02 -5.56
CA MET A 240 9.26 -1.54 -6.81
C MET A 240 10.24 -2.56 -7.38
N ILE A 241 11.15 -3.12 -6.58
CA ILE A 241 12.12 -4.12 -7.04
C ILE A 241 11.42 -5.34 -7.65
N LEU A 242 10.35 -5.82 -7.02
CA LEU A 242 9.56 -6.94 -7.54
C LEU A 242 8.89 -6.57 -8.87
N GLU A 243 8.27 -5.38 -8.95
CA GLU A 243 7.57 -4.94 -10.16
C GLU A 243 8.52 -4.58 -11.32
N LEU A 244 9.82 -4.35 -11.07
CA LEU A 244 10.82 -4.17 -12.14
C LEU A 244 11.00 -5.43 -13.00
N ILE A 245 10.56 -6.60 -12.55
CA ILE A 245 10.63 -7.84 -13.33
C ILE A 245 9.57 -7.78 -14.43
N PRO A 246 9.97 -7.66 -15.72
CA PRO A 246 9.04 -7.57 -16.83
C PRO A 246 8.10 -8.79 -16.90
N VAL A 247 6.93 -8.62 -17.51
CA VAL A 247 5.89 -9.66 -17.66
C VAL A 247 5.21 -10.08 -16.35
N LEU A 248 5.95 -10.16 -15.24
CA LEU A 248 5.44 -10.45 -13.91
C LEU A 248 4.96 -9.21 -13.14
N SER A 249 5.08 -8.02 -13.72
CA SER A 249 4.68 -6.75 -13.09
C SER A 249 3.23 -6.78 -12.57
N LEU A 250 2.28 -7.31 -13.35
CA LEU A 250 0.89 -7.46 -12.90
C LEU A 250 0.77 -8.40 -11.70
N PHE A 251 1.46 -9.55 -11.76
CA PHE A 251 1.46 -10.52 -10.68
C PHE A 251 1.97 -9.84 -9.40
N PHE A 252 3.12 -9.18 -9.47
CA PHE A 252 3.70 -8.49 -8.32
C PHE A 252 2.87 -7.31 -7.84
N LEU A 253 2.17 -6.62 -8.73
CA LEU A 253 1.24 -5.54 -8.37
C LEU A 253 0.08 -6.06 -7.52
N LEU A 254 -0.56 -7.17 -7.94
CA LEU A 254 -1.66 -7.78 -7.19
C LEU A 254 -1.17 -8.43 -5.89
N THR A 255 -0.02 -9.13 -5.91
CA THR A 255 0.52 -9.72 -4.68
C THR A 255 0.96 -8.66 -3.68
N THR A 256 1.57 -7.57 -4.14
CA THR A 256 1.92 -6.42 -3.29
C THR A 256 0.67 -5.78 -2.70
N THR A 257 -0.42 -5.71 -3.47
CA THR A 257 -1.72 -5.24 -2.97
C THR A 257 -2.27 -6.13 -1.85
N ALA A 258 -2.17 -7.45 -2.00
CA ALA A 258 -2.50 -8.40 -0.92
C ALA A 258 -1.57 -8.19 0.30
N GLY A 259 -0.26 -7.96 0.07
CA GLY A 259 0.69 -7.62 1.12
C GLY A 259 0.34 -6.33 1.87
N ALA A 260 -0.12 -5.29 1.17
CA ALA A 260 -0.59 -4.05 1.78
C ALA A 260 -1.84 -4.29 2.65
N ALA A 261 -2.77 -5.13 2.20
CA ALA A 261 -3.93 -5.52 3.01
C ALA A 261 -3.54 -6.32 4.24
N GLN A 262 -2.57 -7.25 4.14
CA GLN A 262 -2.01 -7.95 5.30
C GLN A 262 -1.38 -6.98 6.30
N TRP A 263 -0.69 -5.96 5.81
CA TRP A 263 -0.11 -4.91 6.66
C TRP A 263 -1.19 -4.07 7.34
N THR A 264 -2.23 -3.69 6.59
CA THR A 264 -3.39 -2.96 7.12
C THR A 264 -4.09 -3.76 8.22
N ALA A 265 -4.33 -5.07 8.01
CA ALA A 265 -4.91 -5.95 9.02
C ALA A 265 -4.11 -5.93 10.33
N GLN A 266 -2.79 -6.09 10.24
CA GLN A 266 -1.92 -6.03 11.42
C GLN A 266 -2.01 -4.66 12.14
N ILE A 267 -2.04 -3.54 11.40
CA ILE A 267 -2.19 -2.21 12.02
C ILE A 267 -3.53 -2.09 12.75
N GLU A 268 -4.61 -2.61 12.17
CA GLU A 268 -5.94 -2.57 12.78
C GLU A 268 -6.01 -3.45 14.03
N ASP A 269 -5.42 -4.65 14.01
CA ASP A 269 -5.32 -5.54 15.18
C ASP A 269 -4.52 -4.91 16.34
N GLU A 270 -3.39 -4.27 16.01
CA GLU A 270 -2.57 -3.52 16.98
C GLU A 270 -3.33 -2.32 17.56
N SER A 271 -4.25 -1.71 16.79
CA SER A 271 -5.05 -0.57 17.26
C SER A 271 -6.23 -0.97 18.15
N LYS A 272 -6.75 -2.19 18.01
CA LYS A 272 -7.85 -2.74 18.83
C LYS A 272 -7.36 -3.22 20.19
N SER A 273 -6.19 -3.84 20.25
CA SER A 273 -5.65 -4.44 21.48
C SER A 273 -5.56 -3.49 22.70
N PRO A 274 -5.21 -2.19 22.57
CA PRO A 274 -5.21 -1.25 23.70
C PRO A 274 -6.63 -0.84 24.13
N ALA A 275 -7.53 -0.60 23.16
CA ALA A 275 -8.87 -0.06 23.43
C ALA A 275 -9.87 -1.10 23.97
N GLU A 276 -9.66 -2.39 23.68
CA GLU A 276 -10.40 -3.49 24.30
C GLU A 276 -9.86 -3.83 25.70
N HIS A 277 -8.55 -3.67 25.96
CA HIS A 277 -8.01 -3.84 27.32
C HIS A 277 -8.49 -2.74 28.28
N GLU A 278 -8.60 -1.48 27.83
CA GLU A 278 -9.15 -0.39 28.65
C GLU A 278 -10.65 -0.55 28.89
N ARG A 279 -11.44 -0.95 27.87
CA ARG A 279 -12.87 -1.22 28.03
C ARG A 279 -13.19 -2.45 28.87
N ALA A 280 -12.42 -3.53 28.74
CA ALA A 280 -12.56 -4.71 29.60
C ALA A 280 -12.18 -4.38 31.05
N HIS A 281 -11.20 -3.49 31.28
CA HIS A 281 -10.87 -3.01 32.62
C HIS A 281 -11.94 -2.08 33.22
N GLU A 282 -12.60 -1.23 32.42
CA GLU A 282 -13.72 -0.41 32.90
C GLU A 282 -14.97 -1.25 33.20
N GLU A 283 -15.32 -2.21 32.33
CA GLU A 283 -16.46 -3.13 32.53
C GLU A 283 -16.24 -4.08 33.73
N ASP A 284 -15.02 -4.56 33.98
CA ASP A 284 -14.70 -5.38 35.16
C ASP A 284 -14.56 -4.55 36.46
N SER A 285 -14.45 -3.22 36.38
CA SER A 285 -14.24 -2.36 37.56
C SER A 285 -15.53 -1.82 38.21
N HIS A 286 -16.70 -2.09 37.62
CA HIS A 286 -18.00 -1.81 38.25
C HIS A 286 -18.93 -3.03 38.29
N PRO A 287 -18.74 -3.95 39.27
CA PRO A 287 -19.63 -5.09 39.46
C PRO A 287 -21.05 -4.73 39.96
N ASP A 288 -21.29 -3.50 40.42
CA ASP A 288 -22.50 -3.12 41.18
C ASP A 288 -23.24 -1.86 40.69
N ALA A 289 -23.11 -1.46 39.42
CA ALA A 289 -23.93 -0.35 38.91
C ALA A 289 -25.38 -0.83 38.67
N PRO A 290 -26.39 -0.30 39.40
CA PRO A 290 -27.78 -0.71 39.21
C PRO A 290 -28.30 -0.28 37.82
N PRO A 291 -29.28 -1.02 37.26
CA PRO A 291 -29.81 -0.73 35.93
C PRO A 291 -30.40 0.69 35.85
N PRO A 292 -30.35 1.34 34.67
CA PRO A 292 -30.89 2.68 34.49
C PRO A 292 -32.37 2.73 34.87
N TYR A 293 -32.72 3.68 35.74
CA TYR A 293 -34.09 3.91 36.16
C TYR A 293 -34.93 4.45 34.99
N THR A 294 -35.87 3.66 34.50
CA THR A 294 -36.88 4.07 33.52
C THR A 294 -38.10 4.60 34.27
N ASP A 295 -38.31 5.92 34.26
CA ASP A 295 -39.61 6.49 34.61
C ASP A 295 -40.59 6.25 33.46
N ASP A 296 -41.35 5.17 33.53
CA ASP A 296 -42.57 5.03 32.74
C ASP A 296 -43.67 5.88 33.39
N VAL A 297 -43.81 7.10 32.90
CA VAL A 297 -44.95 7.98 33.21
C VAL A 297 -46.17 7.52 32.40
N VAL A 298 -47.14 6.94 33.10
CA VAL A 298 -48.53 6.72 32.63
C VAL A 298 -49.34 8.01 32.73
#